data_AF-A0A7J8XC53-F1
#
_entry.id   AF-A0A7J8XC53-F1
#
_cell.length_a   1.000
_cell.length_b   1.000
_cell.length_c   1.000
_cell.angle_alpha   90.00
_cell.angle_beta   90.00
_cell.angle_gamma   90.00
#
_symmetry.space_group_name_H-M   'P 1'
#
loop_
_entity.id
_entity.type
_entity.pdbx_description
1 polymer ?
#
loop_
_entity_poly.entity_id
_entity_poly.type
_entity_poly.pdbx_seq_one_letter_code
_entity_poly.pdbx_strand_id
1 'polypeptide(L)' 'MVVGGKTPVEDVEKDKAIQALGRFAVEEHNKNKKNDGDTSNPIKFSQVVRAEKQIVSGIKYFLTIEGMENGKKK' A
#
# COMPACT_ATOMS: atom_id res chain seq x y z
N MET A 1 -17.86 4.24 -21.67
CA MET A 1 -17.29 4.08 -20.32
C MET A 1 -15.96 4.81 -20.29
N VAL A 2 -15.83 5.85 -19.47
CA VAL A 2 -14.57 6.60 -19.35
C VAL A 2 -13.63 5.80 -18.44
N VAL A 3 -12.81 4.92 -19.02
CA VAL A 3 -11.65 4.38 -18.32
C VAL A 3 -10.62 5.49 -18.25
N GLY A 4 -10.13 5.85 -17.06
CA GLY A 4 -8.97 6.76 -16.96
C GLY A 4 -8.91 7.70 -15.78
N GLY A 5 -9.98 7.90 -15.01
CA GLY A 5 -9.95 8.75 -13.83
C GLY A 5 -9.45 7.99 -12.59
N LYS A 6 -8.34 8.43 -11.99
CA LYS A 6 -8.04 8.07 -10.60
C LYS A 6 -9.06 8.78 -9.72
N THR A 7 -9.79 8.01 -8.92
CA THR A 7 -10.75 8.53 -7.96
C THR A 7 -10.15 8.38 -6.56
N PRO A 8 -10.04 9.45 -5.76
CA PRO A 8 -9.59 9.33 -4.38
C PRO A 8 -10.57 8.46 -3.60
N VAL A 9 -10.05 7.66 -2.69
CA VAL A 9 -10.84 6.95 -1.69
C VAL A 9 -10.89 7.86 -0.45
N GLU A 10 -12.09 8.10 0.05
CA GLU A 10 -12.32 8.90 1.26
C GLU A 10 -12.17 8.03 2.52
N ASP A 11 -11.86 8.65 3.67
CA ASP A 11 -11.75 7.99 4.98
C ASP A 11 -10.84 6.73 4.99
N VAL A 12 -9.74 6.75 4.24
CA VAL A 12 -8.81 5.61 4.12
C VAL A 12 -8.25 5.13 5.45
N GLU A 13 -8.12 6.03 6.44
CA GLU A 13 -7.68 5.72 7.79
C GLU A 13 -8.69 4.85 8.56
N LYS A 14 -9.99 5.01 8.29
CA LYS A 14 -11.06 4.25 8.93
C LYS A 14 -11.48 3.03 8.11
N ASP A 15 -11.17 3.02 6.81
CA ASP A 15 -11.47 1.92 5.93
C ASP A 15 -10.54 0.72 6.21
N LYS A 16 -11.09 -0.26 6.94
CA LYS A 16 -10.38 -1.49 7.32
C LYS A 16 -9.91 -2.29 6.10
N ALA A 17 -10.64 -2.26 4.99
CA ALA A 17 -10.26 -2.99 3.78
C ALA A 17 -9.03 -2.34 3.13
N ILE A 18 -8.99 -1.01 3.06
CA ILE A 18 -7.83 -0.26 2.55
C ILE A 18 -6.61 -0.45 3.46
N GLN A 19 -6.78 -0.36 4.78
CA GLN A 19 -5.71 -0.61 5.73
C GLN A 19 -5.16 -2.05 5.61
N ALA A 20 -6.04 -3.05 5.49
CA ALA A 20 -5.64 -4.43 5.29
C ALA A 20 -4.89 -4.64 3.96
N LEU A 21 -5.34 -3.98 2.89
CA LEU A 21 -4.67 -4.03 1.59
C LEU A 21 -3.27 -3.41 1.65
N GLY A 22 -3.12 -2.29 2.35
CA GLY A 22 -1.81 -1.66 2.57
C GLY A 22 -0.88 -2.55 3.39
N ARG A 23 -1.40 -3.18 4.46
CA ARG A 23 -0.64 -4.13 5.27
C ARG A 23 -0.17 -5.32 4.45
N PHE A 24 -1.06 -5.92 3.66
CA PHE A 24 -0.72 -7.02 2.76
C PHE A 24 0.38 -6.63 1.77
N ALA A 25 0.29 -5.44 1.17
CA ALA A 25 1.30 -4.95 0.23
C ALA A 25 2.70 -4.82 0.89
N VAL A 26 2.78 -4.31 2.12
CA VAL A 26 4.05 -4.22 2.87
C VAL A 26 4.60 -5.60 3.23
N GLU A 27 3.73 -6.52 3.66
CA GLU A 27 4.13 -7.90 3.99
C GLU A 27 4.69 -8.62 2.76
N GLU A 28 4.01 -8.54 1.61
CA GLU A 28 4.49 -9.13 0.36
C GLU A 28 5.77 -8.48 -0.15
N HIS A 29 5.90 -7.15 -0.04
CA HIS A 29 7.14 -6.44 -0.39
C HIS A 29 8.33 -6.93 0.46
N ASN A 30 8.14 -7.09 1.76
CA ASN A 30 9.16 -7.60 2.67
C ASN A 30 9.51 -9.07 2.36
N LYS A 31 8.51 -9.92 2.07
CA LYS A 31 8.76 -11.32 1.66
C LYS A 31 9.53 -11.38 0.35
N ASN A 32 9.13 -10.58 -0.65
CA ASN A 32 9.76 -10.58 -1.96
C ASN A 32 11.22 -10.13 -1.87
N LYS A 33 11.51 -9.07 -1.10
CA LYS A 33 12.88 -8.63 -0.80
C LYS A 33 13.74 -9.72 -0.19
N LYS A 34 13.19 -10.45 0.79
CA LYS A 34 13.90 -11.57 1.43
C LYS A 34 14.23 -12.68 0.43
N ASN A 35 13.33 -12.97 -0.52
CA ASN A 35 13.54 -13.98 -1.56
C ASN A 35 14.58 -13.53 -2.61
N ASP A 36 14.67 -12.23 -2.89
CA ASP A 36 15.64 -11.64 -3.82
C ASP A 36 17.07 -11.54 -3.24
N GLY A 37 17.26 -11.97 -1.98
CA GLY A 37 18.54 -11.86 -1.27
C GLY A 37 18.85 -10.46 -0.73
N ASP A 38 17.90 -9.53 -0.82
CA ASP A 38 18.02 -8.18 -0.27
C ASP A 38 18.05 -8.25 1.27
N THR A 39 19.17 -7.83 1.84
CA THR A 39 19.41 -7.82 3.30
C THR A 39 18.89 -6.54 3.97
N SER A 40 18.18 -5.69 3.21
CA SER A 40 17.57 -4.48 3.73
C SER A 40 16.55 -4.79 4.84
N ASN A 41 16.46 -3.88 5.81
CA ASN A 41 15.54 -4.04 6.93
C ASN A 41 14.08 -4.10 6.46
N PRO A 42 13.26 -4.99 7.05
CA PRO A 42 11.85 -5.06 6.72
C PRO A 42 11.13 -3.76 7.10
N ILE A 43 10.23 -3.32 6.23
CA ILE A 43 9.39 -2.14 6.49
C ILE A 43 8.25 -2.57 7.40
N LYS A 44 8.08 -1.92 8.54
CA LYS A 44 6.91 -2.10 9.40
C LYS A 44 5.78 -1.23 8.88
N PHE A 45 4.65 -1.85 8.56
CA PHE A 45 3.43 -1.13 8.20
C PHE A 45 2.97 -0.26 9.38
N SER A 46 2.69 1.02 9.12
CA SER A 46 2.04 1.91 10.10
C SER A 46 0.58 2.11 9.75
N GLN A 47 0.30 2.74 8.61
CA GLN A 47 -1.06 3.02 8.14
C GLN A 47 -1.08 3.42 6.66
N VAL A 48 -2.24 3.31 6.02
CA VAL A 48 -2.51 3.95 4.72
C VAL A 48 -2.97 5.38 4.96
N VAL A 49 -2.26 6.37 4.40
CA VAL A 49 -2.59 7.80 4.52
C VAL A 49 -3.36 8.33 3.33
N ARG A 50 -3.22 7.71 2.15
CA ARG A 50 -3.97 8.04 0.94
C ARG A 50 -4.21 6.79 0.13
N ALA A 51 -5.36 6.74 -0.52
CA ALA A 51 -5.65 5.73 -1.52
C ALA A 51 -6.39 6.35 -2.69
N GLU A 52 -6.05 5.92 -3.90
CA GLU A 52 -6.78 6.23 -5.11
C GLU A 52 -7.15 4.92 -5.80
N LYS A 53 -8.32 4.87 -6.44
CA LYS A 53 -8.74 3.73 -7.26
C LYS A 53 -8.87 4.14 -8.71
N GLN A 54 -8.48 3.25 -9.61
CA GLN A 54 -8.65 3.42 -11.04
C GLN A 54 -9.36 2.20 -11.61
N ILE A 55 -10.44 2.44 -12.37
CA ILE A 55 -11.17 1.40 -13.07
C ILE A 55 -10.46 1.08 -14.39
N VAL A 56 -10.12 -0.20 -14.57
CA VAL A 56 -9.49 -0.79 -15.75
C VAL A 56 -10.27 -2.08 -16.11
N SER A 57 -9.65 -3.10 -16.70
CA SER A 57 -10.20 -4.47 -16.70
C SER A 57 -10.04 -5.10 -15.30
N GLY A 58 -10.68 -4.48 -14.30
CA GLY A 58 -10.44 -4.69 -12.86
C GLY A 58 -10.33 -3.36 -12.10
N ILE A 59 -9.87 -3.41 -10.85
CA ILE A 59 -9.65 -2.21 -10.02
C ILE A 59 -8.18 -2.15 -9.64
N LYS A 60 -7.53 -1.03 -9.95
CA LYS A 60 -6.16 -0.74 -9.49
C LYS A 60 -6.22 0.22 -8.32
N TYR A 61 -5.71 -0.20 -7.17
CA TYR A 61 -5.55 0.65 -6.00
C TYR A 61 -4.13 1.21 -5.95
N PHE A 62 -4.01 2.53 -5.83
CA PHE A 62 -2.78 3.24 -5.57
C PHE A 62 -2.80 3.63 -4.10
N LEU A 63 -2.02 2.94 -3.28
CA LEU A 63 -1.95 3.20 -1.84
C LEU A 63 -0.69 3.97 -1.53
N THR A 64 -0.81 5.05 -0.76
CA THR A 64 0.31 5.69 -0.07
C THR A 64 0.30 5.23 1.37
N ILE A 65 1.38 4.55 1.74
CA ILE A 65 1.52 3.88 3.03
C ILE A 65 2.65 4.56 3.79
N GLU A 66 2.39 4.92 5.05
CA GLU A 66 3.47 5.27 5.97
C GLU A 66 4.04 3.99 6.58
N GLY A 67 5.35 3.85 6.50
CA GLY A 67 6.08 2.72 7.06
C GLY A 67 7.21 3.16 7.99
N MET A 68 7.70 2.22 8.79
CA MET A 68 8.94 2.41 9.55
C MET A 68 10.00 1.44 9.05
N GLU A 69 11.13 1.97 8.60
CA GLU A 69 12.30 1.20 8.19
C GLU A 69 13.42 1.50 9.20
N ASN A 70 13.85 0.49 9.96
CA ASN A 70 14.90 0.65 10.99
C ASN A 70 14.62 1.79 12.01
N GLY A 71 13.36 1.97 12.41
CA GLY A 71 12.94 3.01 13.35
C GLY A 71 12.81 4.42 12.77
N LYS A 72 13.06 4.60 11.47
CA LYS A 72 12.83 5.87 10.76
C LYS A 72 11.55 5.79 9.95
N LYS A 73 10.73 6.85 10.03
CA LYS A 73 9.50 7.00 9.21
C LYS A 73 9.90 7.17 7.75
N LYS A 74 9.21 6.46 6.86
CA LYS A 74 9.45 6.43 5.42
C LYS A 74 8.14 6.39 4.66
#